data_AF-A0A486VJJ4-F1
#
_entry.id   AF-A0A486VJJ4-F1
#
_cell.length_a   1.000
_cell.length_b   1.000
_cell.length_c   1.000
_cell.angle_alpha   90.00
_cell.angle_beta   90.00
_cell.angle_gamma   90.00
#
_symmetry.space_group_name_H-M   'P 1'
#
loop_
_entity.id
_entity.type
_entity.pdbx_description
1 polymer ?
#
loop_
_entity_poly.entity_id
_entity_poly.type
_entity_poly.pdbx_seq_one_letter_code
_entity_poly.pdbx_strand_id
1 'polypeptide(L)' 'MENETELTEPPFETWFREVVELVKNGGHSLDIVAYKGEWIDAFSDGLTPEGAVSKRVIHAVHSKDVG' A
#
# COMPACT_ATOMS: atom_id res chain seq x y z
N MET A 1 -13.55 29.75 -21.52
CA MET A 1 -13.25 29.31 -20.14
C MET A 1 -12.60 27.96 -20.28
N GLU A 2 -11.30 27.91 -20.01
CA GLU A 2 -10.52 26.68 -20.04
C GLU A 2 -10.99 25.88 -18.83
N ASN A 3 -11.64 24.74 -19.06
CA ASN A 3 -11.95 23.81 -17.99
C ASN A 3 -10.63 23.19 -17.55
N GLU A 4 -9.98 23.82 -16.58
CA GLU A 4 -8.97 23.18 -15.73
C GLU A 4 -9.67 22.03 -15.00
N THR A 5 -9.69 20.85 -15.61
CA THR A 5 -10.01 19.62 -14.90
C THR A 5 -8.92 19.45 -13.86
N GLU A 6 -9.23 19.78 -12.60
CA GLU A 6 -8.47 19.31 -11.44
C GLU A 6 -8.30 17.80 -11.64
N LEU A 7 -7.09 17.39 -12.05
CA LEU A 7 -6.70 15.99 -12.14
C LEU A 7 -6.64 15.48 -10.71
N THR A 8 -7.79 15.11 -10.17
CA THR A 8 -7.86 14.39 -8.90
C THR A 8 -7.05 13.12 -9.09
N GLU A 9 -5.99 12.95 -8.30
CA GLU A 9 -5.18 11.73 -8.34
C GLU A 9 -6.10 10.51 -8.28
N PRO A 10 -5.85 9.45 -9.07
CA PRO A 10 -6.66 8.25 -9.01
C PRO A 10 -6.72 7.76 -7.56
N PRO A 11 -7.87 7.33 -7.03
CA PRO A 11 -8.02 6.95 -5.62
C PRO A 11 -6.98 5.93 -5.14
N PHE A 12 -6.51 5.05 -6.05
CA PHE A 12 -5.44 4.10 -5.78
C PHE A 12 -4.05 4.74 -5.61
N GLU A 13 -3.72 5.80 -6.36
CA GLU A 13 -2.40 6.43 -6.29
C GLU A 13 -2.20 7.13 -4.95
N THR A 14 -3.19 7.92 -4.50
CA THR A 14 -3.18 8.55 -3.18
C THR A 14 -3.09 7.49 -2.08
N TRP A 15 -3.93 6.45 -2.15
CA TRP A 15 -3.91 5.33 -1.21
C TRP A 15 -2.55 4.61 -1.16
N PHE A 16 -1.93 4.39 -2.33
CA PHE A 16 -0.64 3.70 -2.41
C PHE A 16 0.51 4.56 -1.88
N ARG A 17 0.47 5.89 -2.09
CA ARG A 17 1.43 6.81 -1.46
C ARG A 17 1.38 6.70 0.06
N GLU A 18 0.18 6.67 0.65
CA GLU A 18 0.00 6.50 2.10
C GLU A 18 0.59 5.16 2.59
N VAL A 19 0.37 4.06 1.87
CA VAL A 19 1.02 2.76 2.15
C VAL A 19 2.55 2.88 2.19
N VAL A 20 3.14 3.55 1.20
CA VAL A 20 4.60 3.74 1.12
C VAL A 20 5.11 4.57 2.29
N GLU A 21 4.41 5.63 2.68
CA GLU A 21 4.76 6.45 3.84
C GLU A 21 4.66 5.67 5.15
N LEU A 22 3.61 4.87 5.33
CA LEU A 22 3.44 4.01 6.50
C LEU A 22 4.57 3.00 6.63
N VAL A 23 4.98 2.35 5.53
CA VAL A 23 6.09 1.39 5.52
C VAL A 23 7.41 2.09 5.88
N LYS A 24 7.67 3.27 5.31
CA LYS A 24 8.87 4.07 5.63
C LYS A 24 8.90 4.50 7.09
N ASN A 25 7.78 5.00 7.61
CA ASN A 25 7.68 5.50 8.99
C ASN A 25 7.67 4.37 10.03
N GLY A 26 7.15 3.19 9.68
CA GLY A 26 7.16 2.00 10.53
C GLY A 26 8.52 1.30 10.63
N GLY A 27 9.56 1.81 9.94
CA GLY A 27 10.89 1.17 9.90
C GLY A 27 10.89 -0.18 9.17
N HIS A 28 9.87 -0.42 8.34
CA HIS A 28 9.75 -1.65 7.57
C HIS A 28 10.54 -1.55 6.25
N SER A 29 10.97 -2.69 5.69
CA SER A 29 11.69 -2.69 4.41
C SER A 29 10.78 -2.24 3.27
N LEU A 30 11.31 -1.44 2.35
CA LEU A 30 10.66 -1.10 1.08
C LEU A 30 10.41 -2.34 0.20
N ASP A 31 11.06 -3.47 0.48
CA ASP A 31 10.74 -4.74 -0.18
C ASP A 31 9.27 -5.15 0.01
N ILE A 32 8.64 -4.70 1.10
CA ILE A 32 7.22 -4.93 1.35
C ILE A 32 6.36 -4.27 0.26
N VAL A 33 6.77 -3.09 -0.26
CA VAL A 33 6.01 -2.33 -1.28
C VAL A 33 6.30 -2.76 -2.72
N ALA A 34 7.27 -3.65 -2.95
CA ALA A 34 7.71 -4.02 -4.30
C ALA A 34 6.65 -4.76 -5.15
N TYR A 35 5.67 -5.42 -4.52
CA TYR A 35 4.66 -6.23 -5.21
C TYR A 35 3.35 -5.46 -5.44
N LYS A 36 3.30 -4.68 -6.53
CA LYS A 36 2.14 -3.83 -6.88
C LYS A 36 0.79 -4.57 -6.95
N GLY A 37 0.79 -5.83 -7.39
CA GLY A 37 -0.44 -6.63 -7.54
C GLY A 37 -1.21 -6.81 -6.24
N GLU A 38 -0.52 -7.08 -5.13
CA GLU A 38 -1.20 -7.32 -3.86
C GLU A 38 -1.77 -6.04 -3.22
N TRP A 39 -1.20 -4.88 -3.56
CA TRP A 39 -1.75 -3.60 -3.17
C TRP A 39 -3.03 -3.28 -3.95
N ILE A 40 -3.11 -3.70 -5.21
CA ILE A 40 -4.32 -3.57 -6.03
C ILE A 40 -5.42 -4.46 -5.46
N ASP A 41 -5.11 -5.68 -5.06
CA ASP A 41 -6.08 -6.59 -4.43
C ASP A 41 -6.56 -6.02 -3.08
N ALA A 42 -5.63 -5.55 -2.24
CA ALA A 42 -5.98 -4.91 -0.96
C ALA A 42 -6.87 -3.66 -1.12
N PHE A 43 -6.58 -2.85 -2.13
CA PHE A 43 -7.40 -1.68 -2.47
C PHE A 43 -8.78 -2.09 -2.99
N SER A 44 -8.84 -3.13 -3.83
CA SER A 44 -10.10 -3.67 -4.39
C SER A 44 -10.97 -4.31 -3.31
N ASP A 45 -10.36 -4.92 -2.29
CA ASP A 45 -11.00 -5.43 -1.08
C ASP A 45 -11.49 -4.31 -0.14
N GLY A 46 -11.19 -3.04 -0.44
CA GLY A 46 -11.60 -1.88 0.36
C GLY A 46 -10.81 -1.71 1.66
N LEU A 47 -9.60 -2.26 1.76
CA LEU A 47 -8.75 -2.08 2.93
C LEU A 47 -8.22 -0.65 3.01
N THR A 48 -8.04 -0.14 4.24
CA THR A 48 -7.27 1.09 4.46
C THR A 48 -5.78 0.81 4.25
N PRO A 49 -4.96 1.84 3.98
CA PRO A 49 -3.51 1.70 3.87
C PRO A 49 -2.88 1.02 5.09
N GLU A 50 -3.29 1.38 6.32
CA GLU A 50 -2.76 0.74 7.53
C GLU A 50 -3.17 -0.73 7.64
N GLY A 51 -4.41 -1.05 7.24
CA GLY A 51 -4.92 -2.42 7.22
C GLY A 51 -4.16 -3.29 6.23
N ALA A 52 -3.87 -2.76 5.04
CA ALA A 52 -3.09 -3.45 4.02
C ALA A 52 -1.64 -3.68 4.46
N VAL A 53 -0.98 -2.66 5.03
CA VAL A 53 0.38 -2.80 5.58
C VAL A 53 0.42 -3.83 6.70
N SER A 54 -0.53 -3.79 7.63
CA SER A 54 -0.62 -4.75 8.75
C SER A 54 -0.77 -6.19 8.25
N LYS A 55 -1.67 -6.43 7.28
CA LYS A 55 -1.87 -7.75 6.66
C LYS A 55 -0.58 -8.27 6.02
N ARG A 56 0.16 -7.40 5.33
CA ARG A 56 1.43 -7.74 4.67
C ARG A 56 2.57 -8.00 5.65
N VAL A 57 2.72 -7.20 6.69
CA VAL A 57 3.74 -7.40 7.73
C VAL A 57 3.53 -8.74 8.45
N ILE A 58 2.29 -9.08 8.80
CA ILE A 58 1.96 -10.37 9.43
C ILE A 58 2.33 -11.55 8.52
N HIS A 59 2.04 -11.47 7.22
CA HIS A 59 2.44 -12.49 6.25
C HIS A 59 3.98 -12.60 6.10
N ALA A 60 4.69 -11.47 6.09
CA ALA A 60 6.15 -11.47 5.97
C ALA A 60 6.86 -12.08 7.20
N VAL A 61 6.29 -11.95 8.40
CA VAL A 61 6.82 -12.58 9.62
C VAL A 61 6.57 -14.08 9.61
N HIS A 62 5.38 -14.54 9.19
CA HIS A 62 5.07 -15.98 9.14
C HIS A 62 5.92 -16.76 8.12
N SER A 63 6.40 -16.12 7.05
CA SER A 63 7.30 -16.77 6.09
C SER A 63 8.74 -16.97 6.59
N LYS A 64 9.14 -16.36 7.72
CA LYS A 64 10.53 -16.46 8.24
C LYS A 64 10.73 -17.59 9.26
N ASP A 65 9.67 -18.20 9.77
CA ASP A 65 9.72 -19.27 10.78
C ASP A 65 9.74 -20.70 10.19
N VAL A 66 9.74 -20.84 8.87
CA VAL A 66 9.96 -22.11 8.17
C VAL A 66 11.40 -22.14 7.63
N GLY A 67 12.35 -22.39 8.53
CA GLY A 67 13.77 -22.60 8.24
C GLY A 67 14.44 -23.50 9.25
#